data_AF-A0A139H0L7-F1
#
_entry.id   AF-A0A139H0L7-F1
#
_cell.length_a   1.000
_cell.length_b   1.000
_cell.length_c   1.000
_cell.angle_alpha   90.00
_cell.angle_beta   90.00
_cell.angle_gamma   90.00
#
_symmetry.space_group_name_H-M   'P 1'
#
loop_
_entity.id
_entity.type
_entity.pdbx_description
1 polymer ?
#
loop_
_entity_poly.entity_id
_entity_poly.type
_entity_poly.pdbx_seq_one_letter_code
_entity_poly.pdbx_strand_id
1 'polypeptide(L)' 'MAFDPTGKHLVDVIFPSYNMACTTWGGPDFDTLYIASGKDRSADPKDNDKGGHIYAFKPPNAKGSPKHEFAG' A
#
# COMPACT_ATOMS: atom_id res chain seq x y z
N MET A 1 -2.32 5.86 -4.05
CA MET A 1 -2.46 7.33 -4.20
C MET A 1 -1.86 7.99 -2.98
N ALA A 2 -1.20 9.13 -3.14
CA ALA A 2 -0.73 9.96 -2.05
C ALA A 2 -1.26 11.39 -2.22
N PHE A 3 -1.57 12.04 -1.10
CA PHE A 3 -2.12 13.39 -1.04
C PHE A 3 -1.32 14.20 -0.02
N ASP A 4 -1.22 15.51 -0.21
CA ASP A 4 -0.72 16.40 0.83
C ASP A 4 -1.78 16.66 1.92
N PRO A 5 -1.42 17.29 3.05
CA PRO A 5 -2.35 17.56 4.14
C PRO A 5 -3.53 18.48 3.80
N THR A 6 -3.49 19.17 2.65
CA THR A 6 -4.59 20.01 2.14
C THR A 6 -5.56 19.23 1.25
N GLY A 7 -5.26 17.96 0.97
CA GLY A 7 -6.02 17.10 0.08
C GLY A 7 -5.60 17.21 -1.39
N LYS A 8 -4.50 17.91 -1.70
CA LYS A 8 -3.97 17.96 -3.07
C LYS A 8 -3.36 16.60 -3.41
N HIS A 9 -3.78 16.02 -4.53
CA HIS A 9 -3.18 14.79 -5.06
C HIS A 9 -1.73 15.03 -5.47
N LEU A 10 -0.84 14.11 -5.08
CA LEU A 10 0.60 14.19 -5.35
C LEU A 10 1.04 13.15 -6.37
N VAL A 11 0.65 11.89 -6.17
CA VAL A 11 1.12 10.77 -7.01
C VAL A 11 0.22 9.55 -6.89
N ASP A 12 0.15 8.79 -7.99
CA ASP A 12 -0.40 7.44 -8.01
C ASP A 12 0.72 6.40 -8.10
N VAL A 13 0.62 5.40 -7.23
CA VAL A 13 1.49 4.22 -7.25
C VAL A 13 0.60 3.06 -7.64
N ILE A 14 0.86 2.46 -8.80
CA ILE A 14 0.02 1.44 -9.41
C ILE A 14 0.62 0.06 -9.13
N PHE A 15 -0.22 -0.86 -8.68
CA PHE A 15 0.12 -2.26 -8.47
C PHE A 15 -0.75 -3.14 -9.37
N PRO A 16 -0.28 -4.35 -9.76
CA PRO A 16 -1.05 -5.26 -10.60
C PRO A 16 -2.12 -6.01 -9.80
N SER A 17 -2.83 -5.33 -8.90
CA SER A 17 -3.92 -5.85 -8.06
C SER A 17 -5.14 -4.95 -8.22
N TYR A 18 -6.32 -5.53 -8.37
CA TYR A 18 -7.55 -4.76 -8.56
C TYR A 18 -8.17 -4.32 -7.24
N ASN A 19 -8.10 -5.18 -6.22
CA ASN A 19 -8.65 -4.92 -4.90
C ASN A 19 -7.56 -4.48 -3.93
N MET A 20 -7.08 -3.23 -4.10
CA MET A 20 -6.13 -2.64 -3.15
C MET A 20 -6.80 -2.40 -1.79
N ALA A 21 -6.12 -2.77 -0.70
CA ALA A 21 -6.64 -2.63 0.65
C ALA A 21 -5.87 -1.56 1.44
N CYS A 22 -5.13 -1.95 2.47
CA CYS A 22 -4.40 -1.03 3.35
C CYS A 22 -2.90 -0.99 3.05
N THR A 23 -2.27 0.07 3.53
CA THR A 23 -0.82 0.27 3.46
C THR A 23 -0.25 0.59 4.85
N THR A 24 1.02 0.27 5.07
CA THR A 24 1.75 0.69 6.27
C THR A 24 3.23 0.90 5.97
N TRP A 25 3.88 1.77 6.72
CA TRP A 25 5.33 1.98 6.61
C TRP A 25 6.08 0.97 7.47
N GLY A 26 7.20 0.48 6.96
CA GLY A 26 8.10 -0.45 7.65
C GLY A 26 9.46 -0.49 6.98
N GLY A 27 10.18 -1.61 7.18
CA GLY A 27 11.61 -1.69 6.89
C GLY A 27 12.44 -1.06 8.03
N PRO A 28 13.77 -1.26 8.04
CA PRO A 28 14.63 -0.81 9.14
C PRO A 28 14.52 0.70 9.43
N ASP A 29 14.32 1.51 8.39
CA ASP A 29 14.27 2.98 8.47
C ASP A 29 12.87 3.57 8.20
N PHE A 30 11.83 2.73 8.25
CA PHE A 30 10.45 3.10 7.87
C PHE A 30 10.33 3.68 6.45
N ASP A 31 11.24 3.29 5.55
CA ASP A 31 11.34 3.80 4.18
C ASP A 31 10.65 2.90 3.15
N THR A 32 10.05 1.79 3.60
CA THR A 32 9.36 0.83 2.74
C THR A 32 7.88 0.86 3.05
N LEU A 33 7.06 1.09 2.04
CA LEU A 33 5.61 0.94 2.12
C LEU A 33 5.26 -0.52 1.84
N TYR A 34 4.60 -1.18 2.79
CA TYR A 34 3.98 -2.48 2.61
C TYR A 34 2.51 -2.31 2.27
N ILE A 35 2.02 -3.08 1.29
CA ILE A 35 0.68 -2.91 0.74
C ILE A 35 -0.01 -4.26 0.69
N ALA A 36 -1.18 -4.35 1.32
CA ALA A 36 -2.06 -5.50 1.21
C ALA A 36 -3.04 -5.32 0.04
N SER A 37 -3.29 -6.40 -0.69
CA SER A 37 -4.40 -6.49 -1.63
C SER A 37 -5.30 -7.69 -1.32
N GLY A 38 -6.56 -7.62 -1.73
CA GLY A 38 -7.50 -8.73 -1.73
C GLY A 38 -7.49 -9.44 -3.08
N LYS A 39 -7.78 -10.75 -3.07
CA LYS A 39 -8.02 -11.52 -4.31
C LYS A 39 -9.32 -11.05 -4.97
N ASP A 40 -9.37 -10.95 -6.29
CA ASP A 40 -10.65 -10.79 -6.99
C ASP A 40 -11.55 -12.01 -6.78
N ARG A 41 -12.79 -11.73 -6.33
CA ARG A 41 -13.83 -12.73 -6.03
C ARG A 41 -15.06 -12.56 -6.93
N SER A 42 -14.94 -11.77 -7.99
CA SER A 42 -15.97 -11.66 -9.02
C SER A 42 -16.23 -13.00 -9.70
N ALA A 43 -17.36 -13.11 -10.41
CA ALA A 43 -17.72 -14.34 -11.13
C ALA A 43 -16.77 -14.66 -12.31
N ASP A 44 -16.06 -13.64 -12.81
CA ASP A 44 -15.11 -13.71 -13.92
C ASP A 44 -13.79 -13.01 -13.52
N PRO A 45 -13.01 -13.63 -12.61
CA PRO A 45 -11.78 -13.01 -12.12
C PRO A 45 -10.74 -12.97 -13.24
N LYS A 46 -10.07 -11.83 -13.40
CA LYS A 46 -9.08 -11.68 -14.47
C LYS A 46 -7.77 -12.39 -14.11
N ASP A 47 -7.24 -13.19 -15.03
CA ASP A 47 -5.99 -13.95 -14.84
C ASP A 47 -4.75 -13.08 -14.55
N ASN A 48 -4.78 -11.81 -14.96
CA ASN A 48 -3.72 -10.86 -14.71
C ASN A 48 -3.86 -10.12 -13.37
N ASP A 49 -4.95 -10.32 -12.62
CA ASP A 49 -5.07 -9.80 -11.26
C ASP A 49 -4.14 -10.57 -10.32
N LYS A 50 -3.24 -9.84 -9.67
CA LYS A 50 -2.35 -10.36 -8.62
C LYS A 50 -2.89 -10.06 -7.22
N GLY A 51 -4.20 -9.87 -7.11
CA GLY A 51 -4.92 -9.69 -5.86
C GLY A 51 -4.64 -10.78 -4.84
N GLY A 52 -4.47 -10.40 -3.57
CA GLY A 52 -4.16 -11.30 -2.47
C GLY A 52 -2.66 -11.42 -2.16
N HIS A 53 -1.81 -10.78 -2.96
CA HIS A 53 -0.39 -10.65 -2.65
C HIS A 53 -0.12 -9.48 -1.70
N ILE A 54 1.05 -9.54 -1.06
CA ILE A 54 1.62 -8.40 -0.33
C ILE A 54 2.73 -7.81 -1.20
N TYR A 55 2.72 -6.49 -1.34
CA TYR A 55 3.76 -5.75 -2.06
C TYR A 55 4.63 -4.97 -1.09
N ALA A 56 5.88 -4.75 -1.49
CA ALA A 56 6.80 -3.81 -0.86
C ALA A 56 7.23 -2.77 -1.91
N PHE A 57 7.15 -1.49 -1.56
CA PHE A 57 7.51 -0.38 -2.43
C PHE A 57 8.35 0.63 -1.64
N LYS A 58 9.53 0.97 -2.18
CA LYS A 58 10.47 1.92 -1.56
C LYS A 58 10.51 3.21 -2.39
N PRO A 59 9.79 4.28 -1.98
CA PRO A 59 9.85 5.56 -2.67
C PRO A 59 11.22 6.21 -2.50
N PRO A 60 11.68 7.03 -3.47
CA PRO A 60 13.03 7.61 -3.45
C PRO A 60 13.22 8.70 -2.38
N ASN A 61 12.15 9.35 -1.93
CA ASN A 61 12.22 10.57 -1.12
C ASN A 61 11.10 10.67 -0.06
N ALA A 62 10.61 9.52 0.44
CA ALA A 62 9.58 9.49 1.48
C ALA A 62 9.85 8.36 2.48
N LYS A 63 9.51 8.60 3.75
CA LYS A 63 9.50 7.61 4.82
C LYS A 63 8.35 7.86 5.78
N GLY A 64 7.93 6.82 6.48
CA GLY A 64 6.90 6.88 7.50
C GLY A 64 7.41 7.16 8.90
N SER A 65 6.59 6.76 9.87
CA SER A 65 6.88 6.85 11.30
C SER A 65 6.63 5.50 11.97
N PRO A 66 7.26 5.22 13.12
CA PRO A 66 6.98 4.03 13.91
C PRO A 66 5.51 3.95 14.31
N LYS A 67 4.98 2.73 14.43
CA LYS A 67 3.66 2.50 15.02
C LYS A 67 3.68 2.90 16.50
N HIS A 68 2.54 3.37 16.99
CA HIS A 68 2.29 3.37 18.43
C HIS A 68 1.90 1.96 18.90
N GLU A 69 2.14 1.69 20.18
CA GLU A 69 1.74 0.43 20.82
C GLU A 69 0.63 0.68 21.83
N PHE A 70 -0.26 -0.31 21.98
CA PHE A 70 -1.34 -0.26 22.96
C PHE A 70 -0.76 -0.30 24.38
N ALA A 71 -1.26 0.57 25.27
CA ALA A 71 -0.66 0.83 26.57
C ALA A 71 -1.19 -0.05 27.73
N GLY A 72 -2.13 -0.97 27.46
CA GLY A 72 -2.80 -1.78 28.49
C GLY A 72 -4.23 -1.34 28.74
#